data_AF-A0AAW0GUK8-F1
#
_entry.id   AF-A0AAW0GUK8-F1
#
_cell.length_a   1.000
_cell.length_b   1.000
_cell.length_c   1.000
_cell.angle_alpha   90.00
_cell.angle_beta   90.00
_cell.angle_gamma   90.00
#
_symmetry.space_group_name_H-M   'P 1'
#
loop_
_entity.id
_entity.type
_entity.pdbx_description
1 polymer ?
#
loop_
_entity_poly.entity_id
_entity_poly.type
_entity_poly.pdbx_seq_one_letter_code
_entity_poly.pdbx_strand_id
1 'polypeptide(L)'
;MEYFAAAKVVLEKHGPALWPYRFAIFDSIPEHSSPEEYRDVLPGLDPVSDIEQKPTFSVPRPEPDWTEQKDIQDSLLKSQVSFTVGQTSISSTPVTPQYDALPAEQLLSWYRERINMIMSTTGMVDVAFSLVQHAASQGVVGLDEIGEDLSLISRLVYDTPSLEGVNQDEWTLERWKSLQPLDVVRAYLAGSGPESISHDITHLVRPYLYVLEARAERAGHPDPITSTTSVV
;
A
#
# COMPACT_ATOMS: atom_id res chain seq x y z
N MET A 1 -5.52 8.85 -17.82
CA MET A 1 -5.36 7.40 -18.04
C MET A 1 -3.94 7.06 -17.68
N GLU A 2 -3.77 6.24 -16.64
CA GLU A 2 -2.48 5.71 -16.23
C GLU A 2 -2.15 4.50 -17.10
N TYR A 3 -0.87 4.31 -17.44
CA TYR A 3 -0.43 3.26 -18.36
C TYR A 3 0.57 2.32 -17.67
N PHE A 4 0.12 1.58 -16.65
CA PHE A 4 0.97 0.68 -15.87
C PHE A 4 1.61 -0.44 -16.70
N ALA A 5 0.92 -0.92 -17.75
CA ALA A 5 1.49 -1.87 -18.69
C ALA A 5 2.75 -1.31 -19.40
N ALA A 6 2.75 -0.02 -19.75
CA ALA A 6 3.92 0.61 -20.34
C ALA A 6 5.05 0.79 -19.31
N ALA A 7 4.70 1.19 -18.08
CA ALA A 7 5.67 1.29 -16.98
C ALA A 7 6.35 -0.05 -16.69
N LYS A 8 5.58 -1.15 -16.68
CA LYS A 8 6.09 -2.52 -16.56
C LYS A 8 7.08 -2.85 -17.66
N VAL A 9 6.75 -2.59 -18.92
CA VAL A 9 7.68 -2.83 -20.05
C VAL A 9 8.97 -2.03 -19.87
N VAL A 10 8.88 -0.77 -19.45
CA VAL A 10 10.07 0.07 -19.22
C VAL A 10 10.95 -0.50 -18.09
N LEU A 11 10.34 -0.90 -16.97
CA LEU A 11 11.04 -1.53 -15.85
C LEU A 11 11.67 -2.88 -16.22
N GLU A 12 11.01 -3.70 -17.04
CA GLU A 12 11.55 -4.98 -17.50
C GLU A 12 12.72 -4.83 -18.48
N LYS A 13 12.62 -3.84 -19.38
CA LYS A 13 13.60 -3.63 -20.47
C LYS A 13 14.80 -2.79 -20.05
N HIS A 14 14.59 -1.81 -19.16
CA HIS A 14 15.63 -0.92 -18.64
C HIS A 14 15.94 -1.17 -17.16
N GLY A 15 15.49 -2.30 -16.63
CA GLY A 15 15.58 -2.65 -15.21
C GLY A 15 16.96 -2.48 -14.56
N PRO A 16 18.09 -2.86 -15.19
CA PRO A 16 19.41 -2.62 -14.59
C PRO A 16 19.71 -1.13 -14.35
N ALA A 17 19.25 -0.25 -15.24
CA ALA A 17 19.45 1.20 -15.12
C ALA A 17 18.42 1.84 -14.16
N LEU A 18 17.22 1.28 -14.08
CA LEU A 18 16.12 1.79 -13.26
C LEU A 18 16.10 1.24 -11.84
N TRP A 19 16.77 0.11 -11.58
CA TRP A 19 16.81 -0.55 -10.28
C TRP A 19 17.14 0.42 -9.14
N PRO A 20 18.16 1.31 -9.24
CA PRO A 20 18.47 2.25 -8.17
C PRO A 20 17.34 3.26 -7.87
N TYR A 21 16.40 3.44 -8.79
CA TYR A 21 15.34 4.45 -8.71
C TYR A 21 13.94 3.84 -8.53
N ARG A 22 13.85 2.51 -8.34
CA ARG A 22 12.57 1.77 -8.32
C ARG A 22 11.54 2.32 -7.33
N PHE A 23 11.96 2.69 -6.11
CA PHE A 23 11.04 3.25 -5.11
C PHE A 23 10.55 4.64 -5.50
N ALA A 24 11.40 5.48 -6.11
CA ALA A 24 10.93 6.76 -6.65
C ALA A 24 9.91 6.59 -7.78
N ILE A 25 10.04 5.53 -8.58
CA ILE A 25 9.04 5.17 -9.60
C ILE A 25 7.74 4.73 -8.92
N PHE A 26 7.80 3.88 -7.88
CA PHE A 26 6.61 3.45 -7.14
C PHE A 26 5.93 4.59 -6.40
N ASP A 27 6.70 5.50 -5.80
CA ASP A 27 6.20 6.69 -5.11
C ASP A 27 5.56 7.69 -6.07
N SER A 28 5.87 7.61 -7.37
CA SER A 28 5.24 8.42 -8.42
C SER A 28 3.90 7.86 -8.89
N ILE A 29 3.52 6.65 -8.47
CA ILE A 29 2.19 6.09 -8.75
C ILE A 29 1.17 6.89 -7.92
N PRO A 30 0.05 7.35 -8.47
CA PRO A 30 -0.96 8.06 -7.69
C PRO A 30 -1.61 7.20 -6.59
N GLU A 31 -2.01 7.84 -5.50
CA GLU A 31 -2.54 7.15 -4.30
C GLU A 31 -3.94 6.55 -4.50
N HIS A 32 -4.64 6.94 -5.56
CA HIS A 32 -5.96 6.41 -5.90
C HIS A 32 -5.89 5.23 -6.88
N SER A 33 -4.71 4.94 -7.44
CA SER A 33 -4.50 3.86 -8.40
C SER A 33 -4.66 2.50 -7.71
N SER A 34 -5.39 1.58 -8.33
CA SER A 34 -5.58 0.24 -7.78
C SER A 34 -4.26 -0.56 -7.85
N PRO A 35 -3.78 -1.15 -6.72
CA PRO A 35 -2.59 -2.00 -6.70
C PRO A 35 -2.68 -3.18 -7.66
N GLU A 36 -3.88 -3.65 -8.00
CA GLU A 36 -4.08 -4.74 -8.94
C GLU A 36 -3.54 -4.41 -10.35
N GLU A 37 -3.56 -3.15 -10.76
CA GLU A 37 -3.14 -2.71 -12.09
C GLU A 37 -1.62 -2.67 -12.25
N TYR A 38 -0.87 -2.58 -11.14
CA TYR A 38 0.58 -2.48 -11.12
C TYR A 38 1.25 -3.48 -10.18
N ARG A 39 0.52 -4.51 -9.70
CA ARG A 39 1.03 -5.55 -8.80
C ARG A 39 2.27 -6.27 -9.32
N ASP A 40 2.41 -6.38 -10.64
CA ASP A 40 3.50 -7.10 -11.29
C ASP A 40 4.85 -6.39 -11.16
N VAL A 41 4.85 -5.11 -10.81
CA VAL A 41 6.08 -4.32 -10.62
C VAL A 41 6.36 -4.01 -9.16
N LEU A 42 5.42 -4.28 -8.26
CA LEU A 42 5.57 -4.02 -6.84
C LEU A 42 6.66 -4.91 -6.22
N PRO A 43 7.39 -4.39 -5.21
CA PRO A 43 8.49 -5.12 -4.58
C PRO A 43 7.97 -6.22 -3.65
N GLY A 44 8.63 -7.36 -3.67
CA GLY A 44 8.38 -8.49 -2.77
C GLY A 44 9.63 -8.93 -2.01
N LEU A 45 9.51 -9.91 -1.12
CA LEU A 45 10.64 -10.50 -0.42
C LEU A 45 11.08 -11.82 -1.06
N ASP A 46 12.39 -12.03 -1.11
CA ASP A 46 12.95 -13.34 -1.38
C ASP A 46 12.83 -14.21 -0.12
N PRO A 47 12.16 -15.38 -0.19
CA PRO A 47 11.82 -16.18 0.99
C PRO A 47 13.05 -16.86 1.63
N VAL A 48 14.21 -16.85 0.97
CA VAL A 48 15.44 -17.47 1.48
C VAL A 48 16.33 -16.44 2.16
N SER A 49 16.42 -15.24 1.58
CA SER A 49 17.36 -14.21 2.00
C SER A 49 16.75 -13.08 2.84
N ASP A 50 15.42 -13.01 2.94
CA ASP A 50 14.69 -12.00 3.74
C ASP A 50 15.05 -10.55 3.38
N ILE A 51 15.37 -10.36 2.11
CA ILE A 51 15.61 -9.07 1.47
C ILE A 51 14.71 -8.95 0.25
N GLU A 52 14.55 -7.73 -0.24
CA GLU A 52 13.79 -7.43 -1.43
C GLU A 52 14.22 -8.29 -2.62
N GLN A 53 13.25 -8.94 -3.24
CA GLN A 53 13.44 -9.77 -4.40
C GLN A 53 13.82 -8.89 -5.61
N LYS A 54 15.06 -9.02 -6.06
CA LYS A 54 15.51 -8.37 -7.29
C LYS A 54 14.92 -9.08 -8.52
N PRO A 55 14.22 -8.36 -9.42
CA PRO A 55 13.69 -8.96 -10.64
C PRO A 55 14.80 -9.48 -11.54
N THR A 56 14.52 -10.58 -12.24
CA THR A 56 15.37 -11.01 -13.34
C THR A 56 15.11 -10.11 -14.54
N PHE A 57 16.04 -9.21 -14.83
CA PHE A 57 15.93 -8.33 -16.00
C PHE A 57 16.17 -9.11 -17.28
N SER A 58 15.19 -9.09 -18.19
CA SER A 58 15.33 -9.71 -19.51
C SER A 58 16.36 -8.94 -20.32
N VAL A 59 17.25 -9.65 -21.04
CA VAL A 59 18.04 -9.01 -22.10
C VAL A 59 17.05 -8.71 -23.23
N PRO A 60 16.81 -7.43 -23.57
CA PRO A 60 15.69 -7.05 -24.43
C PRO A 60 15.71 -7.69 -25.81
N ARG A 61 16.91 -7.87 -26.38
CA ARG A 61 17.15 -8.26 -27.77
C ARG A 61 18.51 -8.98 -27.92
N PRO A 62 18.65 -9.96 -28.84
CA PRO A 62 19.94 -10.59 -29.15
C PRO A 62 20.95 -9.61 -29.79
N GLU A 63 20.44 -8.65 -30.57
CA GLU A 63 21.24 -7.61 -31.21
C GLU A 63 20.83 -6.23 -30.67
N PRO A 64 21.79 -5.34 -30.38
CA PRO A 64 21.50 -3.99 -29.93
C PRO A 64 20.80 -3.18 -31.03
N ASP A 65 19.95 -2.25 -30.63
CA ASP A 65 19.33 -1.30 -31.54
C ASP A 65 20.41 -0.47 -32.25
N TRP A 66 20.12 0.07 -33.44
CA TRP A 66 21.03 1.01 -34.11
C TRP A 66 21.30 2.25 -33.23
N THR A 67 20.32 2.66 -32.42
CA THR A 67 20.49 3.74 -31.44
C THR A 67 21.42 3.38 -30.27
N GLU A 68 21.60 2.09 -29.99
CA GLU A 68 22.46 1.57 -28.92
C GLU A 68 23.90 1.30 -29.42
N GLN A 69 24.15 1.41 -30.72
CA GLN A 69 25.48 1.24 -31.31
C GLN A 69 26.43 2.36 -30.86
N LYS A 70 27.66 1.97 -30.48
CA LYS A 70 28.68 2.89 -29.97
C LYS A 70 28.96 4.04 -30.95
N ASP A 71 29.03 3.76 -32.25
CA ASP A 71 29.30 4.77 -33.27
C ASP A 71 28.18 5.83 -33.36
N ILE A 72 26.93 5.43 -33.13
CA ILE A 72 25.76 6.33 -33.12
C ILE A 72 25.74 7.15 -31.83
N GLN A 73 25.96 6.53 -30.67
CA GLN A 73 26.07 7.22 -29.38
C GLN A 73 27.22 8.25 -29.37
N ASP A 74 28.39 7.86 -29.87
CA ASP A 74 29.56 8.75 -29.98
C ASP A 74 29.29 9.90 -30.96
N SER A 75 28.58 9.64 -32.06
CA SER A 75 28.20 10.68 -33.03
C SER A 75 27.18 11.66 -32.45
N LEU A 76 26.20 11.18 -31.66
CA LEU A 76 25.23 12.02 -30.96
C LEU A 76 25.92 12.95 -29.96
N LEU A 77 26.81 12.42 -29.12
CA LEU A 77 27.60 13.20 -28.15
C LEU A 77 28.48 14.26 -28.83
N LYS A 78 29.07 13.93 -29.99
CA LYS A 78 29.89 14.86 -30.78
C LYS A 78 29.08 15.93 -31.50
N SER A 79 27.82 15.65 -31.84
CA SER A 79 27.00 16.58 -32.64
C SER A 79 26.68 17.89 -31.91
N GLN A 80 26.81 17.93 -30.58
CA GLN A 80 26.43 19.08 -29.72
C GLN A 80 24.97 19.53 -29.93
N VAL A 81 24.14 18.72 -30.58
CA VAL A 81 22.71 19.01 -30.75
C VAL A 81 22.08 18.89 -29.38
N SER A 82 21.64 20.02 -28.83
CA SER A 82 20.91 20.06 -27.57
C SER A 82 19.56 19.39 -27.78
N PHE A 83 19.43 18.17 -27.27
CA PHE A 83 18.11 17.56 -27.08
C PHE A 83 17.42 18.29 -25.93
N THR A 84 16.73 19.37 -26.26
CA THR A 84 15.69 19.90 -25.40
C THR A 84 14.53 18.91 -25.46
N VAL A 85 14.66 17.79 -24.73
CA VAL A 85 13.47 17.06 -24.29
C VAL A 85 12.69 18.11 -23.54
N GLY A 86 11.52 18.51 -24.07
CA GLY A 86 10.71 19.55 -23.45
C GLY A 86 10.57 19.20 -21.99
N GLN A 87 11.25 19.94 -21.12
CA GLN A 87 11.17 19.75 -19.69
C GLN A 87 9.75 20.19 -19.35
N THR A 88 8.80 19.25 -19.42
CA THR A 88 7.66 19.32 -18.54
C THR A 88 8.27 19.50 -17.15
N SER A 89 7.83 20.53 -16.46
CA SER A 89 8.29 20.90 -15.13
C SER A 89 8.01 19.75 -14.16
N ILE A 90 8.86 18.75 -14.17
CA ILE A 90 8.90 17.67 -13.19
C ILE A 90 9.45 18.35 -11.95
N SER A 91 8.64 18.41 -10.90
CA SER A 91 9.09 18.82 -9.57
C SER A 91 10.28 17.94 -9.21
N SER A 92 11.50 18.48 -9.33
CA SER A 92 12.73 17.72 -9.16
C SER A 92 12.98 17.55 -7.67
N THR A 93 12.24 16.66 -7.03
CA THR A 93 12.69 16.09 -5.76
C THR A 93 14.00 15.35 -6.06
N PRO A 94 15.09 15.65 -5.33
CA PRO A 94 16.35 14.95 -5.55
C PRO A 94 16.15 13.47 -5.22
N VAL A 95 16.17 12.62 -6.24
CA VAL A 95 16.05 11.17 -6.08
C VAL A 95 17.42 10.61 -5.72
N THR A 96 17.52 9.99 -4.55
CA THR A 96 18.74 9.29 -4.13
C THR A 96 18.73 7.88 -4.71
N PRO A 97 19.76 7.46 -5.48
CA PRO A 97 19.82 6.11 -6.01
C PRO A 97 20.09 5.08 -4.91
N GLN A 98 19.23 4.07 -4.83
CA GLN A 98 19.30 2.94 -3.90
C GLN A 98 19.72 1.67 -4.64
N TYR A 99 21.02 1.41 -4.76
CA TYR A 99 21.53 0.28 -5.55
C TYR A 99 21.24 -1.09 -4.93
N ASP A 100 21.27 -1.17 -3.60
CA ASP A 100 21.10 -2.42 -2.87
C ASP A 100 19.62 -2.75 -2.68
N ALA A 101 19.32 -4.05 -2.61
CA ALA A 101 18.01 -4.56 -2.21
C ALA A 101 17.70 -4.12 -0.77
N LEU A 102 16.45 -3.74 -0.51
CA LEU A 102 16.06 -3.35 0.85
C LEU A 102 15.95 -4.58 1.76
N PRO A 103 16.38 -4.52 3.02
CA PRO A 103 16.05 -5.54 4.01
C PRO A 103 14.54 -5.53 4.32
N ALA A 104 14.01 -6.66 4.81
CA ALA A 104 12.59 -6.83 5.11
C ALA A 104 11.96 -5.68 5.91
N GLU A 105 12.62 -5.22 6.97
CA GLU A 105 12.12 -4.11 7.80
C GLU A 105 11.98 -2.79 7.04
N GLN A 106 12.89 -2.50 6.11
CA GLN A 106 12.81 -1.27 5.30
C GLN A 106 11.71 -1.41 4.23
N LEU A 107 11.56 -2.58 3.63
CA LEU A 107 10.47 -2.84 2.67
C LEU A 107 9.10 -2.77 3.35
N LEU A 108 8.98 -3.35 4.55
CA LEU A 108 7.79 -3.24 5.39
C LEU A 108 7.47 -1.78 5.72
N SER A 109 8.49 -0.99 6.07
CA SER A 109 8.33 0.44 6.36
C SER A 109 7.81 1.21 5.15
N TRP A 110 8.34 0.93 3.94
CA TRP A 110 7.85 1.52 2.71
C TRP A 110 6.37 1.19 2.46
N TYR A 111 5.96 -0.07 2.62
CA TYR A 111 4.54 -0.45 2.50
C TYR A 111 3.67 0.29 3.51
N ARG A 112 4.10 0.40 4.78
CA ARG A 112 3.37 1.15 5.82
C ARG A 112 3.22 2.62 5.46
N GLU A 113 4.29 3.26 5.02
CA GLU A 113 4.26 4.65 4.57
C GLU A 113 3.31 4.83 3.40
N ARG A 114 3.37 3.94 2.41
CA ARG A 114 2.50 3.98 1.24
C ARG A 114 1.02 3.81 1.61
N ILE A 115 0.70 2.87 2.49
CA ILE A 115 -0.66 2.67 3.02
C ILE A 115 -1.16 3.92 3.75
N ASN A 116 -0.33 4.53 4.61
CA ASN A 116 -0.67 5.76 5.31
C ASN A 116 -0.89 6.94 4.36
N MET A 117 -0.09 7.06 3.30
CA MET A 117 -0.27 8.09 2.27
C MET A 117 -1.61 7.92 1.56
N ILE A 118 -1.98 6.71 1.14
CA ILE A 118 -3.30 6.43 0.55
C ILE A 118 -4.41 6.87 1.50
N MET A 119 -4.35 6.42 2.75
CA MET A 119 -5.38 6.72 3.75
C MET A 119 -5.48 8.20 4.10
N SER A 120 -4.37 8.94 4.14
CA SER A 120 -4.35 10.35 4.53
C SER A 120 -4.64 11.32 3.38
N THR A 121 -4.48 10.90 2.13
CA THR A 121 -4.66 11.77 0.95
C THR A 121 -5.96 11.51 0.19
N THR A 122 -6.43 10.25 0.15
CA THR A 122 -7.62 9.86 -0.61
C THR A 122 -8.72 9.26 0.26
N GLY A 123 -8.39 8.75 1.44
CA GLY A 123 -9.32 8.00 2.29
C GLY A 123 -9.79 6.68 1.67
N MET A 124 -9.18 6.22 0.57
CA MET A 124 -9.61 5.02 -0.16
C MET A 124 -9.17 3.75 0.57
N VAL A 125 -10.00 3.29 1.50
CA VAL A 125 -9.75 2.13 2.35
C VAL A 125 -9.50 0.86 1.53
N ASP A 126 -10.26 0.65 0.45
CA ASP A 126 -10.14 -0.57 -0.37
C ASP A 126 -8.81 -0.62 -1.13
N VAL A 127 -8.32 0.53 -1.59
CA VAL A 127 -7.01 0.66 -2.26
C VAL A 127 -5.89 0.35 -1.27
N ALA A 128 -5.95 0.93 -0.07
CA ALA A 128 -5.02 0.65 1.02
C ALA A 128 -5.03 -0.85 1.42
N PHE A 129 -6.22 -1.44 1.51
CA PHE A 129 -6.39 -2.85 1.88
C PHE A 129 -5.87 -3.80 0.79
N SER A 130 -6.14 -3.51 -0.49
CA SER A 130 -5.58 -4.26 -1.62
C SER A 130 -4.05 -4.26 -1.60
N LEU A 131 -3.43 -3.14 -1.21
CA LEU A 131 -1.98 -3.05 -1.06
C LEU A 131 -1.44 -3.93 0.08
N VAL A 132 -2.15 -4.00 1.22
CA VAL A 132 -1.81 -4.93 2.33
C VAL A 132 -1.88 -6.38 1.86
N GLN A 133 -2.97 -6.76 1.17
CA GLN A 133 -3.14 -8.11 0.65
C GLN A 133 -2.04 -8.47 -0.34
N HIS A 134 -1.67 -7.53 -1.22
CA HIS A 134 -0.55 -7.71 -2.13
C HIS A 134 0.76 -7.92 -1.36
N ALA A 135 1.12 -7.04 -0.43
CA ALA A 135 2.35 -7.15 0.36
C ALA A 135 2.44 -8.51 1.08
N ALA A 136 1.35 -8.97 1.70
CA ALA A 136 1.26 -10.27 2.33
C ALA A 136 1.49 -11.42 1.32
N SER A 137 0.92 -11.32 0.11
CA SER A 137 1.15 -12.30 -0.97
C SER A 137 2.61 -12.34 -1.46
N GLN A 138 3.37 -11.26 -1.24
CA GLN A 138 4.78 -11.14 -1.58
C GLN A 138 5.72 -11.46 -0.41
N GLY A 139 5.20 -12.04 0.67
CA GLY A 139 5.99 -12.48 1.83
C GLY A 139 6.31 -11.38 2.83
N VAL A 140 5.79 -10.15 2.66
CA VAL A 140 5.99 -9.06 3.63
C VAL A 140 5.10 -9.31 4.85
N VAL A 141 5.71 -9.64 5.97
CA VAL A 141 5.04 -9.90 7.26
C VAL A 141 4.94 -8.62 8.10
N GLY A 142 4.02 -8.56 9.07
CA GLY A 142 3.91 -7.44 10.01
C GLY A 142 2.98 -6.30 9.57
N LEU A 143 2.08 -6.60 8.64
CA LEU A 143 0.97 -5.72 8.22
C LEU A 143 -0.39 -6.17 8.75
N ASP A 144 -0.45 -7.26 9.53
CA ASP A 144 -1.69 -7.89 9.99
C ASP A 144 -2.59 -6.91 10.76
N GLU A 145 -2.03 -6.17 11.71
CA GLU A 145 -2.78 -5.18 12.50
C GLU A 145 -3.31 -4.02 11.66
N ILE A 146 -2.55 -3.60 10.65
CA ILE A 146 -3.00 -2.57 9.71
C ILE A 146 -4.12 -3.12 8.84
N GLY A 147 -4.01 -4.38 8.38
CA GLY A 147 -5.08 -5.06 7.64
C GLY A 147 -6.36 -5.20 8.45
N GLU A 148 -6.26 -5.58 9.72
CA GLU A 148 -7.38 -5.60 10.66
C GLU A 148 -8.01 -4.21 10.82
N ASP A 149 -7.20 -3.16 11.04
CA ASP A 149 -7.68 -1.78 11.16
C ASP A 149 -8.41 -1.34 9.89
N LEU A 150 -7.84 -1.57 8.70
CA LEU A 150 -8.44 -1.21 7.42
C LEU A 150 -9.76 -1.98 7.17
N SER A 151 -9.82 -3.26 7.54
CA SER A 151 -11.06 -4.05 7.45
C SER A 151 -12.17 -3.47 8.33
N LEU A 152 -11.84 -3.01 9.54
CA LEU A 152 -12.78 -2.37 10.45
C LEU A 152 -13.21 -0.98 9.94
N ILE A 153 -12.26 -0.17 9.46
CA ILE A 153 -12.56 1.14 8.85
C ILE A 153 -13.46 0.95 7.61
N SER A 154 -13.22 -0.06 6.78
CA SER A 154 -14.04 -0.36 5.60
C SER A 154 -15.50 -0.60 5.99
N ARG A 155 -15.75 -1.37 7.06
CA ARG A 155 -17.10 -1.54 7.62
C ARG A 155 -17.69 -0.22 8.11
N LEU A 156 -16.88 0.60 8.79
CA LEU A 156 -17.35 1.89 9.28
C LEU A 156 -17.78 2.82 8.13
N VAL A 157 -16.99 2.85 7.05
CA VAL A 157 -17.23 3.72 5.89
C VAL A 157 -18.39 3.22 5.02
N TYR A 158 -18.50 1.91 4.78
CA TYR A 158 -19.43 1.38 3.78
C TYR A 158 -20.66 0.67 4.36
N ASP A 159 -20.57 0.09 5.55
CA ASP A 159 -21.65 -0.72 6.13
C ASP A 159 -22.52 0.07 7.14
N THR A 160 -22.07 1.25 7.59
CA THR A 160 -22.86 2.05 8.53
C THR A 160 -23.97 2.84 7.83
N PRO A 161 -25.13 3.02 8.49
CA PRO A 161 -26.18 3.88 7.97
C PRO A 161 -25.64 5.30 7.79
N SER A 162 -25.56 5.77 6.55
CA SER A 162 -25.16 7.15 6.25
C SER A 162 -26.20 8.12 6.80
N LEU A 163 -25.78 8.96 7.75
CA LEU A 163 -26.59 10.12 8.15
C LEU A 163 -26.42 11.21 7.10
N GLU A 164 -27.49 11.50 6.35
CA GLU A 164 -27.52 12.63 5.43
C GLU A 164 -27.15 13.93 6.18
N GLY A 165 -26.09 14.62 5.72
CA GLY A 165 -25.67 15.91 6.25
C GLY A 165 -24.68 15.85 7.44
N VAL A 166 -24.28 14.67 7.90
CA VAL A 166 -23.10 14.52 8.76
C VAL A 166 -21.90 14.41 7.84
N ASN A 167 -20.90 15.28 8.02
CA ASN A 167 -19.62 15.12 7.35
C ASN A 167 -19.16 13.69 7.60
N GLN A 168 -19.09 12.87 6.54
CA GLN A 168 -18.40 11.60 6.61
C GLN A 168 -16.94 11.97 6.83
N ASP A 169 -16.60 12.04 8.10
CA ASP A 169 -15.30 12.42 8.58
C ASP A 169 -14.24 11.61 7.83
N GLU A 170 -13.23 12.30 7.32
CA GLU A 170 -12.12 11.66 6.62
C GLU A 170 -11.42 10.69 7.58
N TRP A 171 -11.63 9.38 7.35
CA TRP A 171 -11.12 8.32 8.20
C TRP A 171 -9.68 8.01 7.82
N THR A 172 -8.72 8.49 8.61
CA THR A 172 -7.31 8.12 8.48
C THR A 172 -6.91 7.04 9.49
N LEU A 173 -5.84 6.29 9.21
CA LEU A 173 -5.30 5.31 10.16
C LEU A 173 -4.81 5.94 11.46
N GLU A 174 -4.23 7.15 11.39
CA GLU A 174 -3.79 7.89 12.58
C GLU A 174 -4.98 8.23 13.49
N ARG A 175 -6.05 8.79 12.91
CA ARG A 175 -7.28 9.07 13.64
C ARG A 175 -7.85 7.80 14.25
N TRP A 176 -8.00 6.74 13.45
CA TRP A 176 -8.52 5.45 13.91
C TRP A 176 -7.78 4.92 15.14
N LYS A 177 -6.44 4.92 15.11
CA LYS A 177 -5.59 4.43 16.20
C LYS A 177 -5.62 5.32 17.45
N SER A 178 -5.98 6.59 17.31
CA SER A 178 -6.12 7.50 18.45
C SER A 178 -7.43 7.34 19.22
N LEU A 179 -8.45 6.71 18.62
CA LEU A 179 -9.76 6.56 19.24
C LEU A 179 -9.72 5.57 20.41
N GLN A 180 -10.46 5.91 21.47
CA GLN A 180 -10.74 4.94 22.52
C GLN A 180 -11.80 3.95 22.04
N PRO A 181 -11.85 2.73 22.61
CA PRO A 181 -12.82 1.72 22.17
C PRO A 181 -14.27 2.20 22.20
N LEU A 182 -14.65 3.00 23.20
CA LEU A 182 -15.98 3.57 23.29
C LEU A 182 -16.29 4.55 22.14
N ASP A 183 -15.29 5.31 21.67
CA ASP A 183 -15.47 6.25 20.57
C ASP A 183 -15.65 5.52 19.24
N VAL A 184 -14.96 4.39 19.04
CA VAL A 184 -15.18 3.50 17.89
C VAL A 184 -16.59 2.92 17.89
N VAL A 185 -17.07 2.44 19.05
CA VAL A 185 -18.45 1.93 19.19
C VAL A 185 -19.47 3.04 18.90
N ARG A 186 -19.24 4.25 19.40
CA ARG A 186 -20.10 5.41 19.09
C ARG A 186 -20.10 5.74 17.61
N ALA A 187 -18.95 5.66 16.94
CA ALA A 187 -18.85 5.90 15.50
C ALA A 187 -19.69 4.88 14.70
N TYR A 188 -19.58 3.59 15.02
CA TYR A 188 -20.39 2.55 14.37
C TYR A 188 -21.89 2.73 14.57
N LEU A 189 -22.31 3.21 15.74
CA LEU A 189 -23.72 3.34 16.10
C LEU A 189 -24.27 4.75 15.88
N ALA A 190 -23.50 5.67 15.29
CA ALA A 190 -23.89 7.06 15.13
C ALA A 190 -25.19 7.20 14.31
N GLY A 191 -25.34 6.38 13.27
CA GLY A 191 -26.54 6.32 12.41
C GLY A 191 -27.62 5.34 12.87
N SER A 192 -27.43 4.64 13.98
CA SER A 192 -28.37 3.60 14.43
C SER A 192 -29.62 4.19 15.08
N GLY A 193 -30.78 3.66 14.71
CA GLY A 193 -32.08 3.98 15.33
C GLY A 193 -32.52 2.92 16.34
N PRO A 194 -33.59 3.17 17.13
CA PRO A 194 -34.11 2.20 18.10
C PRO A 194 -34.45 0.82 17.53
N GLU A 195 -34.86 0.77 16.26
CA GLU A 195 -35.24 -0.47 15.57
C GLU A 195 -34.02 -1.20 14.95
N SER A 196 -32.93 -0.48 14.63
CA SER A 196 -31.73 -1.05 13.99
C SER A 196 -30.60 -1.36 14.98
N ILE A 197 -30.60 -0.74 16.16
CA ILE A 197 -29.49 -0.79 17.12
C ILE A 197 -29.03 -2.21 17.47
N SER A 198 -29.96 -3.14 17.66
CA SER A 198 -29.65 -4.54 18.00
C SER A 198 -28.92 -5.26 16.85
N HIS A 199 -29.37 -5.01 15.62
CA HIS A 199 -28.75 -5.52 14.41
C HIS A 199 -27.35 -4.90 14.22
N ASP A 200 -27.26 -3.58 14.35
CA ASP A 200 -26.03 -2.81 14.14
C ASP A 200 -24.94 -3.19 15.17
N ILE A 201 -25.31 -3.41 16.43
CA ILE A 201 -24.38 -3.95 17.44
C ILE A 201 -23.84 -5.33 17.00
N THR A 202 -24.70 -6.19 16.47
CA THR A 202 -24.31 -7.55 16.08
C THR A 202 -23.42 -7.57 14.84
N HIS A 203 -23.68 -6.69 13.87
CA HIS A 203 -23.01 -6.69 12.57
C HIS A 203 -21.80 -5.74 12.47
N LEU A 204 -21.79 -4.65 13.24
CA LEU A 204 -20.74 -3.62 13.19
C LEU A 204 -19.84 -3.67 14.44
N VAL A 205 -20.44 -3.64 15.63
CA VAL A 205 -19.68 -3.56 16.89
C VAL A 205 -19.05 -4.89 17.27
N ARG A 206 -19.77 -6.00 17.13
CA ARG A 206 -19.26 -7.32 17.53
C ARG A 206 -17.97 -7.73 16.80
N PRO A 207 -17.83 -7.57 15.46
CA PRO A 207 -16.55 -7.82 14.78
C PRO A 207 -15.39 -6.99 15.34
N TYR A 208 -15.63 -5.73 15.69
CA TYR A 208 -14.63 -4.87 16.33
C TYR A 208 -14.18 -5.42 17.69
N LEU A 209 -15.12 -5.84 18.54
CA LEU A 209 -14.81 -6.42 19.84
C LEU A 209 -13.97 -7.72 19.72
N TYR A 210 -14.27 -8.56 18.73
CA TYR A 210 -13.46 -9.77 18.47
C TYR A 210 -12.02 -9.44 18.08
N VAL A 211 -11.81 -8.39 17.28
CA VAL A 211 -10.44 -7.95 16.93
C VAL A 211 -9.71 -7.44 18.17
N LEU A 212 -10.38 -6.69 19.05
CA LEU A 212 -9.77 -6.24 20.31
C LEU A 212 -9.38 -7.41 21.21
N GLU A 213 -10.27 -8.40 21.36
CA GLU A 213 -10.00 -9.61 22.12
C GLU A 213 -8.80 -10.38 21.55
N ALA A 214 -8.79 -10.65 20.25
CA ALA A 214 -7.69 -11.33 19.58
C ALA A 214 -6.35 -10.58 19.73
N ARG A 215 -6.36 -9.24 19.71
CA ARG A 215 -5.17 -8.41 19.98
C ARG A 215 -4.72 -8.55 21.43
N ALA A 216 -5.65 -8.51 22.38
CA ALA A 216 -5.37 -8.65 23.79
C ALA A 216 -4.75 -10.04 24.10
N GLU A 217 -5.27 -11.10 23.47
CA GLU A 217 -4.71 -12.45 23.53
C GLU A 217 -3.28 -12.51 22.96
N ARG A 218 -3.04 -11.95 21.76
CA ARG A 218 -1.69 -11.86 21.16
C ARG A 218 -0.71 -11.09 22.05
N ALA A 219 -1.19 -10.07 22.76
CA ALA A 219 -0.41 -9.28 23.70
C ALA A 219 -0.22 -9.95 25.08
N GLY A 220 -0.80 -11.14 25.31
CA GLY A 220 -0.71 -11.85 26.59
C GLY A 220 -1.58 -11.28 27.72
N HIS A 221 -2.57 -10.45 27.38
CA HIS A 221 -3.53 -9.84 28.30
C HIS A 221 -4.97 -10.27 27.97
N PRO A 222 -5.28 -11.58 27.92
CA PRO A 222 -6.63 -12.04 27.59
C PRO A 222 -7.64 -11.54 28.64
N ASP A 223 -8.85 -11.21 28.18
CA ASP A 223 -9.91 -10.83 29.11
C ASP A 223 -10.22 -12.06 30.01
N PRO A 224 -10.24 -11.89 31.34
CA PRO A 224 -10.40 -13.01 32.26
C PRO A 224 -11.80 -13.63 32.20
N ILE A 225 -12.78 -12.93 31.62
CA ILE A 225 -14.17 -13.36 31.56
C ILE A 225 -14.42 -14.32 30.38
N THR A 226 -13.77 -14.11 29.23
CA THR A 226 -14.01 -14.88 28.00
C THR A 226 -13.14 -16.15 27.91
N SER A 227 -12.01 -16.18 28.62
CA SER A 227 -11.12 -17.36 28.69
C SER A 227 -11.78 -18.62 29.29
N THR A 228 -12.95 -18.48 29.94
CA THR A 228 -13.61 -19.57 30.67
C THR A 228 -14.50 -20.48 29.80
N THR A 229 -14.71 -20.18 28.52
CA THR A 229 -15.67 -20.93 27.67
C THR A 229 -15.04 -21.95 26.72
N SER A 230 -13.72 -22.01 26.58
CA SER A 230 -13.04 -22.99 25.71
C SER A 230 -12.68 -24.34 26.36
N VAL A 231 -13.36 -24.72 27.45
CA VAL A 231 -13.19 -26.05 28.08
C VAL A 231 -14.57 -26.70 28.29
N VAL A 232 -15.22 -27.12 27.20
CA VAL A 232 -16.24 -28.20 27.19
C VAL A 232 -16.19 -28.95 25.87
#